data_AF-A0A359M2W5-F1
#
_entry.id   AF-A0A359M2W5-F1
#
_cell.length_a   1.000
_cell.length_b   1.000
_cell.length_c   1.000
_cell.angle_alpha   90.00
_cell.angle_beta   90.00
_cell.angle_gamma   90.00
#
_symmetry.space_group_name_H-M   'P 1'
#
loop_
_entity.id
_entity.type
_entity.pdbx_description
1 polymer ?
#
loop_
_entity_poly.entity_id
_entity_poly.type
_entity_poly.pdbx_seq_one_letter_code
_entity_poly.pdbx_strand_id
1 'polypeptide(L)'
;MLTSQPDARGHFGPYGGRYVPEILMSPLEELEEAYAQARLDPAFHAELSDLFANYAGRPTPLYHARRLSQELGGARIYLKREDLLHTGAHKINNALGQVLLARRMGKKRIIAETGAG
;
A
#
# COMPACT_ATOMS: atom_id res chain seq x y z
N MET A 1 -9.39 -19.62 14.72
CA MET A 1 -9.95 -18.67 13.73
C MET A 1 -8.78 -18.04 12.99
N LEU A 2 -8.76 -18.07 11.66
CA LEU A 2 -7.76 -17.32 10.90
C LEU A 2 -8.11 -15.83 11.03
N THR A 3 -7.25 -15.08 11.72
CA THR A 3 -7.38 -13.62 11.81
C THR A 3 -6.94 -13.01 10.47
N SER A 4 -7.65 -11.98 10.00
CA SER A 4 -7.24 -11.22 8.80
C SER A 4 -6.02 -10.32 9.04
N GLN A 5 -5.45 -10.36 10.24
CA GLN A 5 -4.27 -9.63 10.67
C GLN A 5 -3.23 -10.59 11.23
N PRO A 6 -1.92 -10.25 11.15
CA PRO A 6 -0.88 -11.05 11.78
C PRO A 6 -0.94 -10.91 13.31
N ASP A 7 -0.31 -11.84 14.02
CA ASP A 7 -0.03 -11.69 15.45
C ASP A 7 0.98 -10.54 15.71
N ALA A 8 1.24 -10.25 16.99
CA ALA A 8 2.20 -9.21 17.40
C ALA A 8 3.65 -9.49 16.93
N ARG A 9 3.95 -10.71 16.49
CA ARG A 9 5.25 -11.11 15.94
C ARG A 9 5.24 -11.10 14.41
N GLY A 10 4.16 -10.65 13.77
CA GLY A 10 4.03 -10.60 12.31
C GLY A 10 3.58 -11.91 11.66
N HIS A 11 3.09 -12.90 12.40
CA HIS A 11 2.72 -14.21 11.84
C HIS A 11 1.22 -14.32 11.51
N PHE A 12 0.92 -14.82 10.32
CA PHE A 12 -0.39 -15.31 9.91
C PHE A 12 -0.40 -16.84 10.02
N GLY A 13 -0.74 -17.36 11.20
CA GLY A 13 -0.58 -18.79 11.48
C GLY A 13 0.90 -19.20 11.35
N PRO A 14 1.26 -20.19 10.51
CA PRO A 14 2.65 -20.60 10.35
C PRO A 14 3.47 -19.72 9.39
N TYR A 15 2.88 -18.70 8.76
CA TYR A 15 3.53 -17.85 7.74
C TYR A 15 3.82 -16.45 8.29
N GLY A 16 4.75 -15.70 7.67
CA GLY A 16 5.08 -14.33 8.07
C GLY A 16 6.28 -14.27 9.01
N GLY A 17 6.26 -13.39 9.99
CA GLY A 17 7.35 -13.21 10.94
C GLY A 17 8.51 -12.34 10.41
N ARG A 18 9.61 -12.31 11.16
CA ARG A 18 10.84 -11.55 10.84
C ARG A 18 12.04 -12.49 10.82
N TYR A 19 12.43 -12.92 9.62
CA TYR A 19 13.61 -13.78 9.40
C TYR A 19 14.73 -12.94 8.79
N VAL A 20 15.31 -12.06 9.61
CA VAL A 20 16.31 -11.08 9.19
C VAL A 20 17.52 -11.11 10.13
N PRO A 21 18.69 -10.62 9.69
CA PRO A 21 19.84 -10.43 10.58
C PRO A 21 19.53 -9.45 11.72
N GLU A 22 20.16 -9.67 12.88
CA GLU A 22 19.99 -8.86 14.11
C GLU A 22 20.14 -7.35 13.88
N ILE A 23 21.09 -6.94 13.02
CA ILE A 23 21.34 -5.53 12.69
C ILE A 23 20.12 -4.82 12.07
N LEU A 24 19.15 -5.58 11.52
CA LEU A 24 17.92 -5.03 10.95
C LEU A 24 16.75 -4.99 11.95
N MET A 25 16.88 -5.55 13.17
CA MET A 25 15.77 -5.57 14.13
C MET A 25 15.39 -4.17 14.59
N SER A 26 16.37 -3.37 15.04
CA SER A 26 16.14 -2.00 15.50
C SER A 26 15.42 -1.10 14.48
N PRO A 27 15.84 -1.01 13.20
CA PRO A 27 15.12 -0.19 12.22
C PRO A 27 13.72 -0.74 11.87
N LEU A 28 13.49 -2.06 11.97
CA LEU A 28 12.16 -2.63 11.76
C LEU A 28 11.20 -2.31 12.90
N GLU A 29 11.68 -2.33 14.15
CA GLU A 29 10.91 -1.94 15.33
C GLU A 29 10.56 -0.44 15.30
N GLU A 30 11.53 0.42 14.95
CA GLU A 30 11.30 1.87 14.77
C GLU A 30 10.21 2.12 13.71
N LEU A 31 10.25 1.39 12.59
CA LEU A 31 9.25 1.50 11.52
C LEU A 31 7.86 1.04 11.98
N GLU A 32 7.78 -0.08 12.69
CA GLU A 32 6.53 -0.61 13.22
C GLU A 32 5.86 0.37 14.20
N GLU A 33 6.64 0.92 15.14
CA GLU A 33 6.13 1.89 16.11
C GLU A 33 5.64 3.15 15.42
N ALA A 34 6.44 3.71 14.51
CA ALA A 34 6.06 4.90 13.75
C ALA A 34 4.79 4.68 12.92
N TYR A 35 4.67 3.51 12.27
CA TYR A 35 3.47 3.16 11.53
C TYR A 35 2.24 2.98 12.44
N ALA A 36 2.40 2.31 13.59
CA ALA A 36 1.31 2.10 14.54
C ALA A 36 0.73 3.43 15.04
N GLN A 37 1.60 4.40 15.32
CA GLN A 37 1.21 5.77 15.69
C GLN A 37 0.54 6.50 14.52
N ALA A 38 1.15 6.49 13.33
CA ALA A 38 0.63 7.18 12.15
C ALA A 38 -0.73 6.64 11.70
N ARG A 39 -0.96 5.32 11.80
CA ARG A 39 -2.23 4.67 11.44
C ARG A 39 -3.41 5.16 12.29
N LEU A 40 -3.15 5.65 13.51
CA LEU A 40 -4.18 6.18 14.41
C LEU A 40 -4.31 7.70 14.33
N ASP A 41 -3.42 8.38 13.61
CA ASP A 41 -3.39 9.84 13.52
C ASP A 41 -4.29 10.36 12.39
N PRO A 42 -5.39 11.10 12.68
CA PRO A 42 -6.25 11.68 11.66
C PRO A 42 -5.54 12.66 10.73
N ALA A 43 -4.50 13.37 11.20
CA ALA A 43 -3.76 14.32 10.37
C ALA A 43 -2.95 13.59 9.30
N PHE A 44 -2.38 12.43 9.62
CA PHE A 44 -1.69 11.57 8.66
C PHE A 44 -2.66 11.07 7.57
N HIS A 45 -3.85 10.61 7.97
CA HIS A 45 -4.88 10.19 7.02
C HIS A 45 -5.41 11.33 6.15
N ALA A 46 -5.56 12.53 6.71
CA ALA A 46 -5.99 13.70 5.96
C ALA A 46 -4.99 14.05 4.86
N GLU A 47 -3.70 14.11 5.17
CA GLU A 47 -2.65 14.40 4.19
C GLU A 47 -2.52 13.28 3.14
N LEU A 48 -2.56 12.02 3.56
CA LEU A 48 -2.53 10.89 2.61
C LEU A 48 -3.75 10.91 1.68
N SER A 49 -4.92 11.27 2.20
CA SER A 49 -6.16 11.38 1.41
C SER A 49 -6.10 12.54 0.41
N ASP A 50 -5.49 13.66 0.80
CA ASP A 50 -5.23 14.79 -0.11
C ASP A 50 -4.31 14.37 -1.25
N LEU A 51 -3.18 13.72 -0.94
CA LEU A 51 -2.26 13.17 -1.95
C LEU A 51 -2.96 12.16 -2.87
N PHE A 52 -3.83 11.32 -2.33
CA PHE A 52 -4.63 10.40 -3.11
C PHE A 52 -5.57 11.09 -4.09
N ALA A 53 -6.31 12.10 -3.65
CA ALA A 53 -7.27 12.81 -4.48
C ALA A 53 -6.58 13.72 -5.50
N ASN A 54 -5.65 14.54 -5.03
CA ASN A 54 -5.11 15.68 -5.78
C ASN A 54 -3.81 15.38 -6.51
N TYR A 55 -3.10 14.30 -6.18
CA TYR A 55 -1.88 13.88 -6.87
C TYR A 55 -2.01 12.52 -7.56
N ALA A 56 -2.48 11.49 -6.85
CA ALA A 56 -2.56 10.14 -7.42
C ALA A 56 -3.74 9.95 -8.40
N GLY A 57 -4.80 10.74 -8.28
CA GLY A 57 -6.00 10.65 -9.13
C GLY A 57 -7.02 9.63 -8.64
N ARG A 58 -7.16 9.44 -7.32
CA ARG A 58 -8.18 8.57 -6.71
C ARG A 58 -9.52 9.31 -6.54
N PRO A 59 -10.66 8.61 -6.54
CA PRO A 59 -10.81 7.17 -6.78
C PRO A 59 -10.72 6.80 -8.26
N THR A 60 -10.20 5.60 -8.55
CA THR A 60 -10.21 5.06 -9.91
C THR A 60 -11.59 4.45 -10.26
N PRO A 61 -12.06 4.57 -11.50
CA PRO A 61 -13.37 4.06 -11.91
C PRO A 61 -13.40 2.52 -11.97
N LEU A 62 -14.60 1.96 -11.78
CA LEU A 62 -14.90 0.55 -12.05
C LEU A 62 -15.57 0.44 -13.43
N TYR A 63 -14.80 0.06 -14.44
CA TYR A 63 -15.21 0.08 -15.83
C TYR A 63 -15.88 -1.23 -16.26
N HIS A 64 -17.11 -1.17 -16.76
CA HIS A 64 -17.79 -2.35 -17.32
C HIS A 64 -17.28 -2.66 -18.74
N ALA A 65 -16.48 -3.72 -18.87
CA ALA A 65 -15.90 -4.16 -20.14
C ALA A 65 -16.92 -4.93 -20.99
N ARG A 66 -17.86 -4.21 -21.60
CA ARG A 66 -19.01 -4.78 -22.33
C ARG A 66 -18.61 -5.78 -23.42
N ARG A 67 -17.63 -5.42 -24.25
CA ARG A 67 -17.16 -6.28 -25.36
C ARG A 67 -16.60 -7.60 -24.84
N LEU A 68 -15.74 -7.55 -23.83
CA LEU A 68 -15.17 -8.74 -23.19
C LEU A 68 -16.25 -9.59 -22.52
N SER A 69 -17.23 -8.95 -21.87
CA SER A 69 -18.35 -9.66 -21.24
C SER A 69 -19.19 -10.42 -22.28
N GLN A 70 -19.43 -9.80 -23.44
CA GLN A 70 -20.14 -10.43 -24.56
C GLN A 70 -19.33 -11.58 -25.18
N GLU A 71 -18.04 -11.38 -25.39
CA GLU A 71 -17.13 -12.37 -25.98
C GLU A 71 -17.04 -13.64 -25.12
N LEU A 72 -16.99 -13.49 -23.79
CA LEU A 72 -16.96 -14.64 -22.86
C LEU A 72 -18.34 -15.28 -22.64
N GLY A 73 -19.43 -14.64 -23.07
CA GLY A 73 -20.79 -15.19 -23.05
C GLY A 73 -21.38 -15.50 -21.66
N GLY A 74 -20.75 -15.03 -20.58
CA GLY A 74 -21.11 -15.40 -19.21
C GLY A 74 -21.26 -14.20 -18.28
N ALA A 75 -20.36 -14.11 -17.29
CA ALA A 75 -20.41 -13.05 -16.29
C ALA A 75 -20.15 -11.65 -16.86
N ARG A 76 -20.61 -10.62 -16.14
CA ARG A 76 -20.28 -9.22 -16.42
C ARG A 76 -18.87 -8.93 -15.93
N ILE A 77 -17.98 -8.52 -16.83
CA ILE A 77 -16.59 -8.22 -16.50
C ILE A 77 -16.43 -6.73 -16.18
N TYR A 78 -15.88 -6.46 -15.00
CA TYR A 78 -15.54 -5.12 -14.54
C TYR A 78 -14.04 -5.00 -14.29
N LEU A 79 -13.46 -3.89 -14.75
CA LEU A 79 -12.04 -3.58 -14.57
C LEU A 79 -11.91 -2.45 -13.54
N LYS A 80 -11.20 -2.70 -12.44
CA LYS A 80 -10.80 -1.66 -11.50
C LYS A 80 -9.60 -0.92 -12.08
N ARG A 81 -9.82 0.30 -12.56
CA ARG A 81 -8.89 1.04 -13.43
C ARG A 81 -7.70 1.68 -12.69
N GLU A 82 -6.95 0.91 -11.91
CA GLU A 82 -5.72 1.40 -11.25
C GLU A 82 -4.62 1.81 -12.24
N ASP A 83 -4.76 1.44 -13.51
CA ASP A 83 -3.93 1.92 -14.63
C ASP A 83 -4.07 3.44 -14.87
N LEU A 84 -5.14 4.06 -14.37
CA LEU A 84 -5.39 5.50 -14.51
C LEU A 84 -4.76 6.34 -13.39
N LEU A 85 -4.14 5.71 -12.39
CA LEU A 85 -3.42 6.46 -11.37
C LEU A 85 -2.22 7.18 -11.98
N HIS A 86 -1.80 8.27 -11.33
CA HIS A 86 -0.50 8.84 -11.61
C HIS A 86 0.60 7.76 -11.50
N THR A 87 1.62 7.84 -12.35
CA THR A 87 2.61 6.76 -12.66
C THR A 87 2.06 5.52 -13.36
N GLY A 88 0.75 5.40 -13.60
CA GLY A 88 0.15 4.30 -14.36
C GLY A 88 0.07 2.95 -13.61
N ALA A 89 0.26 2.94 -12.29
CA ALA A 89 0.26 1.70 -11.52
C ALA A 89 -0.25 1.90 -10.09
N HIS A 90 -0.87 0.85 -9.53
CA HIS A 90 -1.32 0.82 -8.13
C HIS A 90 -0.19 0.98 -7.10
N LYS A 91 1.09 0.88 -7.52
CA LYS A 91 2.26 1.03 -6.64
C LYS A 91 2.33 2.40 -5.98
N ILE A 92 1.82 3.46 -6.63
CA ILE A 92 1.80 4.81 -6.06
C ILE A 92 1.01 4.88 -4.74
N ASN A 93 -0.01 4.04 -4.57
CA ASN A 93 -0.80 3.98 -3.34
C ASN A 93 0.09 3.65 -2.12
N ASN A 94 0.99 2.67 -2.28
CA ASN A 94 1.94 2.28 -1.24
C ASN A 94 3.06 3.31 -1.09
N ALA A 95 3.64 3.75 -2.21
CA ALA A 95 4.76 4.67 -2.19
C ALA A 95 4.43 5.99 -1.47
N LEU A 96 3.25 6.58 -1.74
CA LEU A 96 2.81 7.82 -1.06
C LEU A 96 2.71 7.62 0.46
N GLY A 97 2.10 6.53 0.92
CA GLY A 97 1.98 6.23 2.34
C GLY A 97 3.34 6.05 3.02
N GLN A 98 4.25 5.28 2.40
CA GLN A 98 5.58 5.04 2.97
C GLN A 98 6.47 6.29 2.97
N VAL A 99 6.44 7.09 1.89
CA VAL A 99 7.23 8.34 1.82
C VAL A 99 6.70 9.37 2.82
N LEU A 100 5.37 9.46 2.99
CA LEU A 100 4.78 10.32 4.01
C LEU A 100 5.20 9.88 5.43
N LEU A 101 5.18 8.57 5.70
CA LEU A 101 5.66 8.02 6.96
C LEU A 101 7.15 8.30 7.20
N ALA A 102 7.99 8.08 6.19
CA ALA A 102 9.42 8.35 6.31
C ALA A 102 9.72 9.83 6.58
N ARG A 103 8.95 10.74 5.97
CA ARG A 103 9.02 12.18 6.27
C ARG A 103 8.65 12.46 7.72
N ARG A 104 7.59 11.82 8.24
CA ARG A 104 7.18 11.93 9.65
C ARG A 104 8.25 11.41 10.61
N MET A 105 8.95 10.34 10.24
CA MET A 105 10.09 9.79 10.97
C MET A 105 11.36 10.66 10.87
N GLY A 106 11.30 11.82 10.20
CA GLY A 106 12.44 12.72 10.01
C GLY A 106 13.51 12.19 9.06
N LYS A 107 13.23 11.11 8.31
CA LYS A 107 14.19 10.55 7.36
C LYS A 107 14.32 11.48 6.15
N LYS A 108 15.56 11.80 5.78
CA LYS A 108 15.90 12.71 4.67
C LYS A 108 16.30 11.98 3.39
N ARG A 109 16.37 10.66 3.43
CA ARG A 109 16.81 9.82 2.32
C ARG A 109 15.96 8.56 2.26
N ILE A 110 15.43 8.26 1.08
CA ILE A 110 14.67 7.06 0.77
C ILE A 110 15.50 6.21 -0.19
N ILE A 111 15.53 4.91 0.05
CA ILE A 111 16.04 3.91 -0.89
C ILE A 111 14.93 2.92 -1.20
N ALA A 112 14.96 2.42 -2.42
CA ALA A 112 14.13 1.31 -2.87
C ALA A 112 14.93 0.56 -3.93
N GLU A 113 14.71 -0.75 -4.02
CA GLU A 113 15.14 -1.55 -5.16
C GLU A 113 14.05 -1.58 -6.23
N THR A 114 14.45 -1.91 -7.46
CA THR A 114 13.50 -2.21 -8.52
C THR A 114 14.06 -3.28 -9.45
N GLY A 115 13.16 -4.14 -9.95
CA GLY A 115 13.49 -5.12 -10.99
C GLY A 115 13.31 -4.51 -12.37
N ALA A 116 12.06 -4.50 -12.87
CA ALA A 116 11.74 -3.99 -14.21
C ALA A 116 11.47 -2.48 -14.26
N GLY A 117 11.26 -1.82 -13.12
CA GLY A 117 10.74 -0.45 -13.03
C GLY A 117 10.11 -0.17 -11.69
#